data_AF-G7LZJ0-F1
#
_entry.id   AF-G7LZJ0-F1
#
_cell.length_a   1.000
_cell.length_b   1.000
_cell.length_c   1.000
_cell.angle_alpha   90.00
_cell.angle_beta   90.00
_cell.angle_gamma   90.00
#
_symmetry.space_group_name_H-M   'P 1'
#
loop_
_entity.id
_entity.type
_entity.pdbx_description
1 polymer ?
#
loop_
_entity_poly.entity_id
_entity_poly.type
_entity_poly.pdbx_seq_one_letter_code
_entity_poly.pdbx_strand_id
1 'polypeptide(L)'
;MFENRYPLFNSGRLLKIEMLEELRDFPREFFDAQFKGYSEGIISGCDLEVFDNYIKISKGIIKYHDVIYILQEDNELEYTCNNKLTILKVKFLPEMQDSDFKINSTEISLTEELNLEENEIEICRFKLRNGAKLRSNHTDFIDLGTEYDTVNTIHAPYAAYGESSLNPEILRRFGREMLECNLNEPWDISFAMMCVQSKDAIQKEIIQSYLAYKLSIEIGYYSNIDLYYYLSDILKGAKDGMGSHGHRGNGRFKKILID
;
A
#
# COMPACT_ATOMS: atom_id res chain seq x y z
N MET A 1 24.22 -23.14 7.61
CA MET A 1 24.10 -24.23 6.62
C MET A 1 22.72 -24.07 5.99
N PHE A 2 22.58 -24.08 4.66
CA PHE A 2 21.26 -24.07 4.01
C PHE A 2 20.76 -25.51 3.91
N GLU A 3 19.56 -25.78 4.39
CA GLU A 3 18.94 -27.11 4.45
C GLU A 3 17.45 -26.99 4.10
N ASN A 4 16.90 -27.98 3.40
CA ASN A 4 15.46 -28.06 3.07
C ASN A 4 14.98 -29.47 3.40
N ARG A 5 14.18 -29.60 4.46
CA ARG A 5 13.66 -30.88 4.94
C ARG A 5 12.19 -30.99 4.56
N TYR A 6 11.79 -32.18 4.11
CA TYR A 6 10.41 -32.45 3.73
C TYR A 6 9.98 -33.80 4.31
N PRO A 7 8.91 -33.84 5.12
CA PRO A 7 8.45 -35.08 5.73
C PRO A 7 7.79 -36.02 4.71
N LEU A 8 8.18 -37.30 4.73
CA LEU A 8 7.61 -38.33 3.86
C LEU A 8 6.56 -39.17 4.60
N PHE A 9 5.29 -39.03 4.20
CA PHE A 9 4.17 -39.80 4.76
C PHE A 9 3.90 -41.06 3.93
N ASN A 10 4.61 -42.13 4.26
CA ASN A 10 4.45 -43.43 3.59
C ASN A 10 3.64 -44.40 4.46
N SER A 11 2.81 -45.23 3.81
CA SER A 11 2.08 -46.31 4.50
C SER A 11 3.04 -47.22 5.28
N GLY A 12 2.65 -47.60 6.50
CA GLY A 12 3.45 -48.43 7.40
C GLY A 12 4.59 -47.69 8.12
N ARG A 13 4.76 -46.37 7.94
CA ARG A 13 5.69 -45.54 8.73
C ARG A 13 4.95 -44.85 9.88
N LEU A 14 5.65 -44.70 11.01
CA LEU A 14 5.16 -43.96 12.17
C LEU A 14 5.24 -42.45 11.93
N LEU A 15 4.16 -41.74 12.24
CA LEU A 15 4.11 -40.28 12.27
C LEU A 15 4.92 -39.78 13.48
N LYS A 16 5.98 -39.02 13.23
CA LYS A 16 6.80 -38.41 14.29
C LYS A 16 6.40 -36.96 14.52
N ILE A 17 6.57 -36.50 15.76
CA ILE A 17 6.34 -35.10 16.14
C ILE A 17 7.20 -34.15 15.30
N GLU A 18 8.48 -34.48 15.11
CA GLU A 18 9.43 -33.72 14.26
C GLU A 18 8.91 -33.48 12.83
N MET A 19 8.08 -34.39 12.29
CA MET A 19 7.49 -34.22 10.95
C MET A 19 6.38 -33.17 10.94
N LEU A 20 5.62 -33.07 12.04
CA LEU A 20 4.57 -32.06 12.20
C LEU A 20 5.17 -30.69 12.55
N GLU A 21 6.24 -30.67 13.34
CA GLU A 21 7.03 -29.46 13.62
C GLU A 21 7.57 -28.87 12.32
N GLU A 22 8.17 -29.68 11.45
CA GLU A 22 8.66 -29.22 10.15
C GLU A 22 7.54 -28.59 9.29
N LEU A 23 6.34 -29.19 9.25
CA LEU A 23 5.21 -28.62 8.51
C LEU A 23 4.65 -27.33 9.13
N ARG A 24 4.72 -27.21 10.46
CA ARG A 24 4.22 -26.05 11.21
C ARG A 24 5.18 -24.86 11.11
N ASP A 25 6.48 -25.14 11.26
CA ASP A 25 7.52 -24.13 11.44
C ASP A 25 8.03 -23.62 10.09
N PHE A 26 8.16 -24.48 9.07
CA PHE A 26 8.69 -24.09 7.76
C PHE A 26 7.96 -22.88 7.14
N PRO A 27 6.61 -22.81 7.07
CA PRO A 27 5.94 -21.64 6.50
C PRO A 27 6.20 -20.36 7.30
N ARG A 28 6.29 -20.46 8.64
CA ARG A 28 6.54 -19.31 9.52
C ARG A 28 7.97 -18.82 9.35
N GLU A 29 8.93 -19.72 9.43
CA GLU A 29 10.36 -19.41 9.23
C GLU A 29 10.64 -18.85 7.83
N PHE A 30 9.95 -19.37 6.81
CA PHE A 30 10.04 -18.82 5.45
C PHE A 30 9.59 -17.36 5.39
N PHE A 31 8.43 -17.03 5.96
CA PHE A 31 7.94 -15.66 5.98
C PHE A 31 8.79 -14.74 6.85
N ASP A 32 9.21 -15.19 8.02
CA ASP A 32 10.10 -14.46 8.92
C ASP A 32 11.42 -14.14 8.23
N ALA A 33 11.98 -15.09 7.47
CA ALA A 33 13.21 -14.86 6.69
C ALA A 33 12.98 -13.94 5.49
N GLN A 34 11.89 -14.14 4.73
CA GLN A 34 11.58 -13.38 3.52
C GLN A 34 11.28 -11.91 3.81
N PHE A 35 10.55 -11.61 4.89
CA PHE A 35 10.08 -10.27 5.23
C PHE A 35 10.81 -9.65 6.42
N LYS A 36 11.93 -10.22 6.87
CA LYS A 36 12.73 -9.73 8.01
C LYS A 36 13.09 -8.24 7.93
N GLY A 37 13.45 -7.78 6.73
CA GLY A 37 13.84 -6.40 6.49
C GLY A 37 12.70 -5.48 6.05
N TYR A 38 11.46 -5.99 6.00
CA TYR A 38 10.31 -5.22 5.55
C TYR A 38 9.68 -4.47 6.71
N SER A 39 9.21 -3.26 6.42
CA SER A 39 8.40 -2.46 7.32
C SER A 39 7.04 -3.11 7.58
N GLU A 40 6.30 -2.51 8.51
CA GLU A 40 4.87 -2.78 8.68
C GLU A 40 4.07 -2.23 7.50
N GLY A 41 2.91 -2.85 7.24
CA GLY A 41 2.02 -2.46 6.16
C GLY A 41 1.45 -3.64 5.37
N ILE A 42 0.66 -3.31 4.35
CA ILE A 42 0.08 -4.26 3.41
C ILE A 42 1.20 -4.84 2.54
N ILE A 43 1.33 -6.17 2.51
CA ILE A 43 2.28 -6.87 1.62
C ILE A 43 1.66 -7.07 0.24
N SER A 44 0.43 -7.62 0.21
CA SER A 44 -0.25 -7.97 -1.04
C SER A 44 -1.74 -8.22 -0.81
N GLY A 45 -2.56 -8.01 -1.85
CA GLY A 45 -4.02 -8.13 -1.74
C GLY A 45 -4.60 -6.98 -0.96
N CYS A 46 -5.67 -7.23 -0.19
CA CYS A 46 -6.44 -6.17 0.48
C CYS A 46 -7.00 -5.15 -0.54
N ASP A 47 -7.30 -5.61 -1.75
CA ASP A 47 -7.86 -4.79 -2.81
C ASP A 47 -9.29 -4.39 -2.46
N LEU A 48 -9.70 -3.20 -2.89
CA LEU A 48 -10.99 -2.63 -2.56
C LEU A 48 -11.93 -2.63 -3.76
N GLU A 49 -13.09 -3.23 -3.57
CA GLU A 49 -14.22 -3.13 -4.49
C GLU A 49 -15.37 -2.40 -3.82
N VAL A 50 -15.98 -1.46 -4.53
CA VAL A 50 -17.08 -0.66 -4.00
C VAL A 50 -18.40 -1.11 -4.61
N PHE A 51 -19.36 -1.39 -3.75
CA PHE A 51 -20.75 -1.66 -4.10
C PHE A 51 -21.65 -0.55 -3.54
N ASP A 52 -22.94 -0.56 -3.91
CA ASP A 52 -23.87 0.52 -3.57
C ASP A 52 -23.99 0.79 -2.06
N ASN A 53 -23.88 -0.24 -1.21
CA ASN A 53 -24.07 -0.12 0.23
C ASN A 53 -22.89 -0.62 1.09
N TYR A 54 -21.87 -1.22 0.47
CA TYR A 54 -20.73 -1.78 1.20
C TYR A 54 -19.42 -1.68 0.40
N ILE A 55 -18.30 -1.68 1.11
CA ILE A 55 -16.96 -1.84 0.55
C ILE A 55 -16.52 -3.26 0.86
N LYS A 56 -16.00 -3.96 -0.15
CA LYS A 56 -15.40 -5.27 0.00
C LYS A 56 -13.89 -5.12 0.00
N ILE A 57 -13.24 -5.65 1.03
CA ILE A 57 -11.79 -5.86 1.07
C ILE A 57 -11.50 -7.31 0.70
N SER A 58 -10.69 -7.51 -0.34
CA SER A 58 -10.31 -8.85 -0.78
C SER A 58 -9.30 -9.49 0.18
N LYS A 59 -9.22 -10.83 0.15
CA LYS A 59 -8.14 -11.57 0.82
C LYS A 59 -6.76 -10.93 0.60
N GLY A 60 -5.92 -10.97 1.63
CA GLY A 60 -4.64 -10.28 1.59
C GLY A 60 -3.75 -10.57 2.79
N ILE A 61 -2.57 -9.95 2.77
CA ILE A 61 -1.51 -10.17 3.75
C ILE A 61 -1.04 -8.83 4.29
N ILE A 62 -0.99 -8.70 5.61
CA ILE A 62 -0.49 -7.52 6.32
C ILE A 62 0.60 -7.95 7.30
N LYS A 63 1.69 -7.19 7.38
CA LYS A 63 2.74 -7.34 8.40
C LYS A 63 2.60 -6.27 9.48
N TYR A 64 2.62 -6.69 10.73
CA TYR A 64 2.57 -5.80 11.90
C TYR A 64 3.37 -6.43 13.04
N HIS A 65 4.32 -5.68 13.65
CA HIS A 65 5.23 -6.16 14.70
C HIS A 65 5.87 -7.53 14.42
N ASP A 66 6.40 -7.70 13.19
CA ASP A 66 7.02 -8.94 12.70
C ASP A 66 6.09 -10.16 12.65
N VAL A 67 4.78 -9.97 12.81
CA VAL A 67 3.76 -11.01 12.62
C VAL A 67 3.05 -10.80 11.28
N ILE A 68 2.87 -11.90 10.55
CA ILE A 68 2.11 -11.92 9.30
C ILE A 68 0.66 -12.33 9.59
N TYR A 69 -0.26 -11.45 9.17
CA TYR A 69 -1.70 -11.66 9.25
C TYR A 69 -2.25 -11.94 7.86
N ILE A 70 -3.08 -12.97 7.74
CA ILE A 70 -3.70 -13.37 6.48
C ILE A 70 -5.21 -13.23 6.62
N LEU A 71 -5.79 -12.33 5.82
CA LEU A 71 -7.22 -12.29 5.59
C LEU A 71 -7.57 -13.39 4.58
N GLN A 72 -8.21 -14.47 5.04
CA GLN A 72 -8.43 -15.67 4.22
C GLN A 72 -9.63 -15.53 3.26
N GLU A 73 -10.63 -14.74 3.66
CA GLU A 73 -11.87 -14.52 2.93
C GLU A 73 -12.12 -13.02 2.75
N ASP A 74 -12.86 -12.67 1.71
CA ASP A 74 -13.26 -11.29 1.47
C ASP A 74 -14.14 -10.80 2.64
N ASN A 75 -13.95 -9.56 3.08
CA ASN A 75 -14.74 -8.96 4.15
C ASN A 75 -15.56 -7.77 3.60
N GLU A 76 -16.85 -7.76 3.89
CA GLU A 76 -17.79 -6.73 3.44
C GLU A 76 -18.14 -5.81 4.60
N LEU A 77 -17.97 -4.51 4.40
CA LEU A 77 -18.22 -3.46 5.39
C LEU A 77 -19.27 -2.49 4.86
N GLU A 78 -20.44 -2.50 5.48
CA GLU A 78 -21.50 -1.54 5.15
C GLU A 78 -21.05 -0.11 5.48
N TYR A 79 -21.31 0.81 4.56
CA TYR A 79 -21.06 2.23 4.78
C TYR A 79 -22.34 3.03 4.59
N THR A 80 -22.38 4.20 5.23
CA THR A 80 -23.50 5.13 5.07
C THR A 80 -23.00 6.46 4.55
N CYS A 81 -23.88 7.17 3.85
CA CYS A 81 -23.60 8.51 3.42
C CYS A 81 -23.80 9.49 4.58
N ASN A 82 -22.71 10.08 5.07
CA ASN A 82 -22.69 10.99 6.21
C ASN A 82 -22.02 12.35 5.91
N ASN A 83 -21.56 12.61 4.66
CA ASN A 83 -20.74 13.77 4.26
C ASN A 83 -19.44 13.94 5.05
N LYS A 84 -19.04 12.95 5.85
CA LYS A 84 -17.84 13.00 6.69
C LYS A 84 -16.75 12.14 6.08
N LEU A 85 -15.52 12.43 6.49
CA LEU A 85 -14.39 11.59 6.15
C LEU A 85 -14.46 10.31 7.00
N THR A 86 -14.54 9.18 6.32
CA THR A 86 -14.57 7.85 6.93
C THR A 86 -13.32 7.10 6.53
N ILE A 87 -12.67 6.44 7.49
CA ILE A 87 -11.48 5.62 7.30
C ILE A 87 -11.85 4.15 7.49
N LEU A 88 -11.37 3.30 6.59
CA LEU A 88 -11.32 1.85 6.78
C LEU A 88 -9.95 1.51 7.38
N LYS A 89 -9.96 0.95 8.60
CA LYS A 89 -8.74 0.57 9.31
C LYS A 89 -8.80 -0.86 9.83
N VAL A 90 -7.62 -1.45 9.96
CA VAL A 90 -7.38 -2.75 10.60
C VAL A 90 -6.74 -2.48 11.96
N LYS A 91 -7.40 -2.91 13.03
CA LYS A 91 -6.90 -2.85 14.40
C LYS A 91 -6.30 -4.20 14.80
N PHE A 92 -5.07 -4.21 15.28
CA PHE A 92 -4.39 -5.39 15.77
C PHE A 92 -4.69 -5.58 17.26
N LEU A 93 -5.27 -6.73 17.60
CA LEU A 93 -5.64 -7.05 18.97
C LEU A 93 -4.45 -7.65 19.75
N PRO A 94 -4.44 -7.52 21.09
CA PRO A 94 -3.45 -8.19 21.91
C PRO A 94 -3.43 -9.71 21.65
N GLU A 95 -2.22 -10.26 21.63
CA GLU A 95 -2.03 -11.70 21.52
C GLU A 95 -2.76 -12.43 22.65
N MET A 96 -3.51 -13.46 22.27
CA MET A 96 -4.17 -14.36 23.21
C MET A 96 -3.51 -15.74 23.13
N GLN A 97 -3.50 -16.45 24.25
CA GLN A 97 -3.02 -17.83 24.30
C GLN A 97 -4.02 -18.68 25.07
N ASP A 98 -4.39 -19.81 24.48
CA ASP A 98 -5.15 -20.87 25.14
C ASP A 98 -4.31 -22.15 25.26
N SER A 99 -4.95 -23.28 25.59
CA SER A 99 -4.27 -24.58 25.77
C SER A 99 -3.59 -25.09 24.50
N ASP A 100 -4.08 -24.72 23.33
CA ASP A 100 -3.73 -25.33 22.05
C ASP A 100 -3.12 -24.31 21.07
N PHE A 101 -3.44 -23.01 21.21
CA PHE A 101 -3.10 -21.98 20.24
C PHE A 101 -2.58 -20.68 20.88
N LYS A 102 -1.66 -20.05 20.13
CA LYS A 102 -1.32 -18.63 20.24
C LYS A 102 -2.03 -17.90 19.10
N ILE A 103 -2.92 -16.99 19.44
CA ILE A 103 -3.87 -16.34 18.53
C ILE A 103 -3.52 -14.86 18.42
N ASN A 104 -3.19 -14.46 17.21
CA ASN A 104 -3.07 -13.07 16.79
C ASN A 104 -4.27 -12.75 15.90
N SER A 105 -5.08 -11.79 16.30
CA SER A 105 -6.32 -11.43 15.59
C SER A 105 -6.38 -9.94 15.29
N THR A 106 -7.27 -9.61 14.36
CA THR A 106 -7.49 -8.24 13.91
C THR A 106 -8.97 -7.94 13.81
N GLU A 107 -9.34 -6.68 13.97
CA GLU A 107 -10.67 -6.16 13.70
C GLU A 107 -10.62 -5.18 12.54
N ILE A 108 -11.52 -5.34 11.57
CA ILE A 108 -11.67 -4.42 10.44
C ILE A 108 -12.90 -3.56 10.72
N SER A 109 -12.75 -2.24 10.63
CA SER A 109 -13.86 -1.33 10.90
C SER A 109 -13.79 -0.06 10.06
N LEU A 110 -14.96 0.55 9.89
CA LEU A 110 -15.11 1.90 9.36
C LEU A 110 -15.30 2.87 10.53
N THR A 111 -14.56 3.97 10.53
CA THR A 111 -14.63 4.98 11.59
C THR A 111 -14.52 6.40 11.04
N GLU A 112 -15.12 7.35 11.76
CA GLU A 112 -14.93 8.80 11.54
C GLU A 112 -13.75 9.35 12.37
N GLU A 113 -13.15 8.53 13.25
CA GLU A 113 -11.96 8.88 14.03
C GLU A 113 -10.72 8.83 13.14
N LEU A 114 -10.11 9.98 12.92
CA LEU A 114 -8.98 10.13 12.00
C LEU A 114 -7.63 9.83 12.65
N ASN A 115 -7.58 9.82 13.98
CA ASN A 115 -6.38 9.47 14.71
C ASN A 115 -6.23 7.95 14.72
N LEU A 116 -5.11 7.47 14.18
CA LEU A 116 -4.72 6.07 14.25
C LEU A 116 -3.98 5.81 15.56
N GLU A 117 -4.37 4.76 16.26
CA GLU A 117 -3.58 4.22 17.37
C GLU A 117 -2.34 3.48 16.82
N GLU A 118 -1.33 3.23 17.67
CA GLU A 118 -0.09 2.52 17.27
C GLU A 118 -0.37 1.10 16.74
N ASN A 119 -1.51 0.51 17.12
CA ASN A 119 -1.98 -0.80 16.67
C ASN A 119 -3.04 -0.75 15.58
N GLU A 120 -3.03 0.31 14.77
CA GLU A 120 -3.97 0.46 13.67
C GLU A 120 -3.26 0.80 12.37
N ILE A 121 -3.69 0.15 11.29
CA ILE A 121 -3.28 0.45 9.92
C ILE A 121 -4.50 0.92 9.14
N GLU A 122 -4.39 2.08 8.51
CA GLU A 122 -5.37 2.55 7.54
C GLU A 122 -5.20 1.81 6.20
N ILE A 123 -6.32 1.34 5.64
CA ILE A 123 -6.37 0.71 4.31
C ILE A 123 -6.88 1.69 3.26
N CYS A 124 -7.87 2.52 3.61
CA CYS A 124 -8.34 3.61 2.77
C CYS A 124 -9.14 4.63 3.57
N ARG A 125 -9.43 5.75 2.91
CA ARG A 125 -10.38 6.76 3.37
C ARG A 125 -11.29 7.21 2.23
N PHE A 126 -12.47 7.72 2.57
CA PHE A 126 -13.40 8.31 1.60
C PHE A 126 -14.31 9.33 2.26
N LYS A 127 -14.83 10.26 1.47
CA LYS A 127 -15.83 11.25 1.90
C LYS A 127 -17.01 11.23 0.95
N LEU A 128 -18.08 10.54 1.34
CA LEU A 128 -19.24 10.32 0.48
C LEU A 128 -20.30 11.41 0.68
N ARG A 129 -20.70 12.06 -0.41
CA ARG A 129 -21.70 13.13 -0.41
C ARG A 129 -23.13 12.59 -0.54
N ASN A 130 -24.08 13.28 0.09
CA ASN A 130 -25.50 12.98 0.00
C ASN A 130 -25.97 12.91 -1.47
N GLY A 131 -26.50 11.76 -1.85
CA GLY A 131 -26.99 11.51 -3.22
C GLY A 131 -25.91 11.11 -4.23
N ALA A 132 -24.65 11.01 -3.82
CA ALA A 132 -23.57 10.46 -4.66
C ALA A 132 -23.42 8.95 -4.45
N LYS A 133 -22.69 8.32 -5.37
CA LYS A 133 -22.25 6.93 -5.26
C LYS A 133 -20.74 6.90 -5.07
N LEU A 134 -20.29 6.09 -4.11
CA LEU A 134 -18.87 5.86 -3.92
C LEU A 134 -18.33 5.05 -5.12
N ARG A 135 -17.12 5.37 -5.56
CA ARG A 135 -16.41 4.61 -6.60
C ARG A 135 -14.98 4.26 -6.16
N SER A 136 -14.45 3.16 -6.68
CA SER A 136 -13.04 2.78 -6.58
C SER A 136 -12.28 2.88 -7.90
N ASN A 137 -12.97 3.11 -9.02
CA ASN A 137 -12.34 3.25 -10.32
C ASN A 137 -11.87 4.69 -10.54
N HIS A 138 -10.61 4.85 -10.93
CA HIS A 138 -9.99 6.14 -11.23
C HIS A 138 -9.69 6.27 -12.72
N THR A 139 -9.90 7.47 -13.28
CA THR A 139 -9.67 7.74 -14.71
C THR A 139 -8.19 7.87 -15.02
N ASP A 140 -7.47 8.65 -14.22
CA ASP A 140 -6.04 8.93 -14.35
C ASP A 140 -5.35 8.96 -12.97
N PHE A 141 -4.05 9.22 -12.97
CA PHE A 141 -3.24 9.28 -11.76
C PHE A 141 -3.66 10.41 -10.83
N ILE A 142 -4.07 11.56 -11.38
CA ILE A 142 -4.48 12.73 -10.59
C ILE A 142 -5.82 12.48 -9.89
N ASP A 143 -6.70 11.70 -10.52
CA ASP A 143 -7.99 11.29 -9.99
C ASP A 143 -7.90 10.35 -8.78
N LEU A 144 -6.72 9.78 -8.47
CA LEU A 144 -6.47 9.04 -7.22
C LEU A 144 -6.62 9.95 -5.98
N GLY A 145 -6.31 11.23 -6.14
CA GLY A 145 -6.37 12.24 -5.07
C GLY A 145 -7.73 12.91 -4.92
N THR A 146 -8.77 12.46 -5.63
CA THR A 146 -10.12 13.04 -5.56
C THR A 146 -10.69 12.90 -4.15
N GLU A 147 -11.04 14.01 -3.51
CA GLU A 147 -11.49 14.05 -2.10
C GLU A 147 -12.86 13.40 -1.90
N TYR A 148 -13.79 13.64 -2.83
CA TYR A 148 -15.20 13.27 -2.67
C TYR A 148 -15.59 12.05 -3.49
N ASP A 149 -16.50 11.25 -2.94
CA ASP A 149 -17.20 10.16 -3.61
C ASP A 149 -16.28 9.09 -4.21
N THR A 150 -15.03 9.05 -3.76
CA THR A 150 -13.97 8.20 -4.30
C THR A 150 -13.22 7.56 -3.14
N VAL A 151 -12.93 6.26 -3.24
CA VAL A 151 -12.05 5.56 -2.31
C VAL A 151 -10.61 6.00 -2.55
N ASN A 152 -9.93 6.41 -1.48
CA ASN A 152 -8.54 6.87 -1.54
C ASN A 152 -7.65 5.92 -0.74
N THR A 153 -6.69 5.30 -1.42
CA THR A 153 -5.71 4.37 -0.84
C THR A 153 -4.31 4.97 -0.70
N ILE A 154 -4.14 6.26 -0.99
CA ILE A 154 -2.83 6.93 -0.98
C ILE A 154 -2.18 6.83 0.41
N HIS A 155 -2.98 6.98 1.47
CA HIS A 155 -2.47 6.99 2.84
C HIS A 155 -2.06 5.61 3.36
N ALA A 156 -2.51 4.53 2.72
CA ALA A 156 -2.28 3.18 3.21
C ALA A 156 -0.78 2.81 3.16
N PRO A 157 -0.20 2.31 4.27
CA PRO A 157 1.19 1.88 4.29
C PRO A 157 1.32 0.52 3.62
N TYR A 158 2.17 0.43 2.60
CA TYR A 158 2.56 -0.83 2.01
C TYR A 158 3.93 -1.25 2.54
N ALA A 159 4.05 -2.51 2.94
CA ALA A 159 5.29 -3.06 3.45
C ALA A 159 6.34 -3.08 2.34
N ALA A 160 7.46 -2.40 2.58
CA ALA A 160 8.63 -2.41 1.70
C ALA A 160 9.90 -2.61 2.52
N TYR A 161 11.00 -2.96 1.86
CA TYR A 161 12.28 -3.10 2.55
C TYR A 161 12.70 -1.75 3.17
N GLY A 162 13.04 -1.75 4.46
CA GLY A 162 13.34 -0.55 5.24
C GLY A 162 12.07 0.15 5.73
N GLU A 163 11.61 1.16 4.99
CA GLU A 163 10.43 1.96 5.33
C GLU A 163 9.19 1.56 4.54
N SER A 164 8.01 1.80 5.12
CA SER A 164 6.74 1.62 4.41
C SER A 164 6.64 2.60 3.24
N SER A 165 5.91 2.19 2.21
CA SER A 165 5.86 2.89 0.94
C SER A 165 4.43 3.01 0.41
N LEU A 166 4.32 3.54 -0.80
CA LEU A 166 3.08 3.70 -1.54
C LEU A 166 2.53 2.36 -2.04
N ASN A 167 1.21 2.34 -2.22
CA ASN A 167 0.51 1.27 -2.93
C ASN A 167 1.17 1.02 -4.31
N PRO A 168 1.59 -0.22 -4.61
CA PRO A 168 2.18 -0.58 -5.90
C PRO A 168 1.32 -0.17 -7.11
N GLU A 169 -0.01 -0.19 -7.00
CA GLU A 169 -0.89 0.20 -8.10
C GLU A 169 -0.85 1.71 -8.39
N ILE A 170 -0.67 2.54 -7.35
CA ILE A 170 -0.48 3.99 -7.52
C ILE A 170 0.79 4.24 -8.35
N LEU A 171 1.89 3.57 -8.00
CA LEU A 171 3.15 3.69 -8.74
C LEU A 171 3.03 3.11 -10.15
N ARG A 172 2.40 1.96 -10.34
CA ARG A 172 2.16 1.38 -11.68
C ARG A 172 1.37 2.34 -12.57
N ARG A 173 0.33 3.00 -12.04
CA ARG A 173 -0.43 4.01 -12.78
C ARG A 173 0.43 5.21 -13.13
N PHE A 174 1.20 5.76 -12.19
CA PHE A 174 2.18 6.81 -12.46
C PHE A 174 3.13 6.40 -13.60
N GLY A 175 3.73 5.21 -13.52
CA GLY A 175 4.69 4.71 -14.50
C GLY A 175 4.08 4.55 -15.90
N ARG A 176 2.85 4.02 -15.99
CA ARG A 176 2.14 3.89 -17.27
C ARG A 176 1.91 5.24 -17.93
N GLU A 177 1.34 6.19 -17.19
CA GLU A 177 1.05 7.54 -17.71
C GLU A 177 2.34 8.33 -18.02
N MET A 178 3.41 8.12 -17.25
CA MET A 178 4.70 8.74 -17.52
C MET A 178 5.33 8.19 -18.81
N LEU A 179 5.23 6.88 -19.07
CA LEU A 179 5.74 6.25 -20.31
C LEU A 179 4.94 6.64 -21.56
N GLU A 180 3.69 7.12 -21.41
CA GLU A 180 2.91 7.70 -22.51
C GLU A 180 3.41 9.10 -22.89
N CYS A 181 4.20 9.76 -22.03
CA CYS A 181 4.80 11.06 -22.30
C CYS A 181 6.06 10.93 -23.18
N ASN A 182 6.45 12.03 -23.84
CA ASN A 182 7.70 12.07 -24.62
C ASN A 182 8.92 12.22 -23.70
N LEU A 183 9.35 11.12 -23.09
CA LEU A 183 10.47 11.09 -22.14
C LEU A 183 11.82 11.12 -22.86
N ASN A 184 12.68 12.07 -22.50
CA ASN A 184 14.07 12.16 -22.98
C ASN A 184 15.09 11.95 -21.87
N GLU A 185 14.65 11.93 -20.61
CA GLU A 185 15.51 11.85 -19.45
C GLU A 185 15.62 10.38 -18.99
N PRO A 186 16.84 9.81 -18.88
CA PRO A 186 17.00 8.38 -18.58
C PRO A 186 16.44 7.93 -17.23
N TRP A 187 16.45 8.80 -16.22
CA TRP A 187 15.91 8.50 -14.90
C TRP A 187 14.38 8.40 -14.94
N ASP A 188 13.68 9.30 -15.63
CA ASP A 188 12.23 9.24 -15.86
C ASP A 188 11.83 7.92 -16.51
N ILE A 189 12.55 7.53 -17.57
CA ILE A 189 12.32 6.27 -18.28
C ILE A 189 12.54 5.07 -17.35
N SER A 190 13.66 5.04 -16.63
CA SER A 190 14.04 3.93 -15.76
C SER A 190 13.07 3.79 -14.57
N PHE A 191 12.74 4.91 -13.93
CA PHE A 191 11.82 4.93 -12.80
C PHE A 191 10.40 4.55 -13.23
N ALA A 192 9.92 5.06 -14.37
CA ALA A 192 8.60 4.69 -14.87
C ALA A 192 8.51 3.20 -15.26
N MET A 193 9.54 2.64 -15.91
CA MET A 193 9.61 1.18 -16.18
C MET A 193 9.61 0.35 -14.90
N MET A 194 10.38 0.77 -13.89
CA MET A 194 10.42 0.10 -12.58
C MET A 194 9.06 0.16 -11.89
N CYS A 195 8.41 1.31 -11.90
CA CYS A 195 7.03 1.49 -11.41
C CYS A 195 6.05 0.51 -12.07
N VAL A 196 6.11 0.34 -13.39
CA VAL A 196 5.21 -0.57 -14.13
C VAL A 196 5.51 -2.05 -13.85
N GLN A 197 6.78 -2.42 -13.72
CA GLN A 197 7.20 -3.82 -13.53
C GLN A 197 7.10 -4.30 -12.08
N SER A 198 7.11 -3.40 -11.10
CA SER A 198 7.10 -3.79 -9.70
C SER A 198 5.79 -4.48 -9.32
N LYS A 199 5.92 -5.70 -8.81
CA LYS A 199 4.81 -6.45 -8.21
C LYS A 199 4.57 -6.00 -6.78
N ASP A 200 5.66 -5.82 -6.05
CA ASP A 200 5.68 -5.40 -4.65
C ASP A 200 5.88 -3.88 -4.54
N ALA A 201 5.80 -3.35 -3.31
CA ALA A 201 6.05 -1.94 -3.05
C ALA A 201 7.51 -1.58 -3.32
N ILE A 202 7.71 -0.50 -4.08
CA ILE A 202 9.04 0.06 -4.33
C ILE A 202 9.52 0.70 -3.04
N GLN A 203 10.79 0.48 -2.66
CA GLN A 203 11.39 1.07 -1.48
C GLN A 203 11.25 2.59 -1.49
N LYS A 204 10.81 3.16 -0.37
CA LYS A 204 10.54 4.59 -0.24
C LYS A 204 11.76 5.45 -0.57
N GLU A 205 12.96 5.02 -0.20
CA GLU A 205 14.22 5.70 -0.51
C GLU A 205 14.42 5.92 -2.02
N ILE A 206 14.00 4.96 -2.86
CA ILE A 206 14.12 5.08 -4.33
C ILE A 206 13.16 6.15 -4.85
N ILE A 207 11.94 6.18 -4.33
CA ILE A 207 10.94 7.21 -4.67
C ILE A 207 11.48 8.59 -4.25
N GLN A 208 11.95 8.72 -3.01
CA GLN A 208 12.50 9.97 -2.49
C GLN A 208 13.72 10.44 -3.29
N SER A 209 14.60 9.53 -3.69
CA SER A 209 15.77 9.87 -4.52
C SER A 209 15.35 10.41 -5.89
N TYR A 210 14.35 9.79 -6.53
CA TYR A 210 13.77 10.29 -7.77
C TYR A 210 13.15 11.69 -7.58
N LEU A 211 12.36 11.89 -6.54
CA LEU A 211 11.72 13.17 -6.25
C LEU A 211 12.74 14.28 -5.95
N ALA A 212 13.76 13.98 -5.13
CA ALA A 212 14.84 14.91 -4.80
C ALA A 212 15.58 15.39 -6.06
N TYR A 213 15.91 14.47 -6.97
CA TYR A 213 16.53 14.81 -8.24
C TYR A 213 15.61 15.66 -9.13
N LYS A 214 14.34 15.26 -9.29
CA LYS A 214 13.40 15.92 -10.21
C LYS A 214 12.93 17.29 -9.75
N LEU A 215 12.74 17.46 -8.44
CA LEU A 215 12.17 18.68 -7.87
C LEU A 215 13.22 19.54 -7.17
N SER A 216 14.49 19.09 -7.09
CA SER A 216 15.55 19.75 -6.33
C SER A 216 15.15 20.00 -4.87
N ILE A 217 14.49 19.02 -4.26
CA ILE A 217 14.09 19.02 -2.85
C ILE A 217 15.08 18.20 -2.02
N GLU A 218 15.21 18.55 -0.74
CA GLU A 218 16.05 17.80 0.20
C GLU A 218 15.39 16.47 0.59
N ILE A 219 16.16 15.41 0.76
CA ILE A 219 15.62 14.14 1.28
C ILE A 219 15.24 14.34 2.75
N GLY A 220 14.01 14.00 3.11
CA GLY A 220 13.49 14.13 4.47
C GLY A 220 12.33 13.16 4.74
N TYR A 221 11.63 13.38 5.84
CA TYR A 221 10.44 12.59 6.15
C TYR A 221 9.27 13.04 5.26
N TYR A 222 8.81 12.12 4.41
CA TYR A 222 7.62 12.32 3.57
C TYR A 222 6.59 11.26 3.89
N SER A 223 5.36 11.69 4.12
CA SER A 223 4.21 10.80 4.19
C SER A 223 3.85 10.29 2.79
N ASN A 224 3.02 9.25 2.71
CA ASN A 224 2.56 8.75 1.42
C ASN A 224 1.81 9.81 0.60
N ILE A 225 1.04 10.69 1.26
CA ILE A 225 0.34 11.76 0.56
C ILE A 225 1.31 12.81 -0.02
N ASP A 226 2.42 13.09 0.67
CA ASP A 226 3.48 13.97 0.14
C ASP A 226 4.14 13.36 -1.11
N LEU A 227 4.50 12.07 -1.04
CA LEU A 227 5.07 11.34 -2.17
C LEU A 227 4.13 11.39 -3.39
N TYR A 228 2.84 11.15 -3.16
CA TYR A 228 1.82 11.23 -4.21
C TYR A 228 1.72 12.62 -4.84
N TYR A 229 1.74 13.70 -4.05
CA TYR A 229 1.66 15.05 -4.58
C TYR A 229 2.89 15.44 -5.38
N TYR A 230 4.10 15.09 -4.91
CA TYR A 230 5.32 15.33 -5.68
C TYR A 230 5.36 14.54 -7.00
N LEU A 231 4.91 13.27 -7.00
CA LEU A 231 4.76 12.50 -8.23
C LEU A 231 3.73 13.13 -9.17
N SER A 232 2.62 13.64 -8.63
CA SER A 232 1.58 14.33 -9.40
C SER A 232 2.12 15.56 -10.12
N ASP A 233 2.97 16.35 -9.45
CA ASP A 233 3.58 17.55 -10.03
C ASP A 233 4.56 17.20 -11.16
N ILE A 234 5.37 16.14 -10.98
CA ILE A 234 6.27 15.65 -12.03
C ILE A 234 5.46 15.19 -13.24
N LEU A 235 4.40 14.41 -13.03
CA LEU A 235 3.57 13.88 -14.12
C LEU A 235 2.85 15.00 -14.88
N LYS A 236 2.32 16.01 -14.18
CA LYS A 236 1.73 17.21 -14.82
C LYS A 236 2.77 17.93 -15.69
N GLY A 237 3.97 18.17 -15.16
CA GLY A 237 5.04 18.80 -15.93
C GLY A 237 5.45 18.02 -17.18
N ALA A 238 5.47 16.67 -17.10
CA ALA A 238 5.75 15.81 -18.24
C ALA A 238 4.64 15.88 -19.31
N LYS A 239 3.36 15.86 -18.89
CA LYS A 239 2.21 16.00 -19.78
C LYS A 239 2.15 17.39 -20.44
N ASP A 240 2.42 18.46 -19.69
CA ASP A 240 2.45 19.83 -20.22
C ASP A 240 3.60 20.04 -21.22
N GLY A 241 4.72 19.34 -21.02
CA GLY A 241 5.83 19.27 -21.98
C GLY A 241 5.46 18.65 -23.34
N MET A 242 4.36 17.88 -23.42
CA MET A 242 3.80 17.42 -24.70
C MET A 242 3.07 18.53 -25.45
N GLY A 243 2.59 19.56 -24.75
CA GLY A 243 1.79 20.66 -25.30
C GLY A 243 2.56 21.94 -25.65
N SER A 244 3.81 22.10 -25.22
CA SER A 244 4.53 23.37 -25.40
C SER A 244 5.95 23.22 -25.96
N HIS A 245 6.08 23.34 -27.28
CA HIS A 245 7.23 24.02 -27.88
C HIS A 245 7.12 25.54 -27.57
N GLY A 246 7.37 25.94 -26.32
CA GLY A 246 7.23 27.34 -25.92
C GLY A 246 7.42 27.62 -24.44
N HIS A 247 8.56 28.23 -24.10
CA HIS A 247 8.83 28.98 -22.87
C HIS A 247 9.02 28.19 -21.55
N ARG A 248 10.29 27.94 -21.24
CA ARG A 248 10.81 27.78 -19.87
C ARG A 248 10.56 29.06 -19.06
N GLY A 249 9.59 29.02 -18.14
CA GLY A 249 9.45 30.00 -17.07
C GLY A 249 9.86 29.38 -15.73
N ASN A 250 10.95 29.88 -15.13
CA ASN A 250 11.36 29.58 -13.76
C ASN A 250 10.25 29.96 -12.77
N GLY A 251 9.43 28.99 -12.35
CA GLY A 251 8.43 29.15 -11.29
C GLY A 251 9.01 28.76 -9.94
N ARG A 252 9.33 29.78 -9.12
CA ARG A 252 9.71 29.63 -7.70
C ARG A 252 8.63 28.84 -6.93
N PHE A 253 9.05 27.76 -6.28
CA PHE A 253 8.25 26.99 -5.32
C PHE A 253 7.72 27.89 -4.20
N LYS A 254 6.39 27.93 -4.02
CA LYS A 254 5.78 28.47 -2.80
C LYS A 254 5.75 27.35 -1.76
N LYS A 255 6.46 27.56 -0.65
CA LYS A 255 6.27 26.81 0.59
C LYS A 255 4.78 26.82 0.95
N ILE A 256 4.16 25.64 0.99
CA ILE A 256 2.87 25.47 1.65
C ILE A 256 3.18 25.45 3.14
N LEU A 257 2.80 26.52 3.84
CA LEU A 257 2.70 26.54 5.29
C LEU A 257 1.41 25.80 5.65
N ILE A 258 1.55 24.78 6.49
CA ILE A 258 0.43 24.14 7.17
C ILE A 258 0.40 24.76 8.57
N ASP A 259 -0.68 25.47 8.87
CA ASP A 259 -1.11 25.77 10.24
C ASP A 259 -1.94 24.59 10.77
#